data_AF-A0A7J8M8L8-F1
#
_entry.id   AF-A0A7J8M8L8-F1
#
_cell.length_a   1.000
_cell.length_b   1.000
_cell.length_c   1.000
_cell.angle_alpha   90.00
_cell.angle_beta   90.00
_cell.angle_gamma   90.00
#
_symmetry.space_group_name_H-M   'P 1'
#
loop_
_entity.id
_entity.type
_entity.pdbx_description
1 polymer ?
#
loop_
_entity_poly.entity_id
_entity_poly.type
_entity_poly.pdbx_seq_one_letter_code
_entity_poly.pdbx_strand_id
1 'polypeptide(L)'
;MSVAEEYYINLHVGGKFVHDPHVKYLCGKMVRLKEYPDTMSYFELRKIVKDGLGFNTVQLIYFHVLGSRTLQDNLRVVWNDSSIIDIINY
;
A
#
# COMPACT_ATOMS: atom_id res chain seq x y z
N MET A 1 -3.74 -27.75 -10.50
CA MET A 1 -2.95 -26.56 -10.87
C MET A 1 -3.64 -25.36 -10.26
N SER A 2 -3.15 -24.86 -9.13
CA SER A 2 -3.63 -23.60 -8.57
C SER A 2 -3.14 -22.47 -9.48
N VAL A 3 -4.06 -21.67 -10.00
CA VAL A 3 -3.70 -20.42 -10.67
C VAL A 3 -3.03 -19.58 -9.58
N ALA A 4 -1.74 -19.26 -9.75
CA ALA A 4 -1.09 -18.32 -8.85
C ALA A 4 -1.87 -17.00 -8.95
N GLU A 5 -2.59 -16.65 -7.90
CA GLU A 5 -3.32 -15.38 -7.87
C GLU A 5 -2.29 -14.26 -8.01
N GLU A 6 -2.45 -13.44 -9.05
CA GLU A 6 -1.55 -12.32 -9.26
C GLU A 6 -1.94 -11.19 -8.31
N TYR A 7 -1.19 -11.05 -7.22
CA TYR A 7 -1.35 -9.97 -6.28
C TYR A 7 -0.73 -8.69 -6.85
N TYR A 8 -1.48 -7.60 -6.74
CA TYR A 8 -1.02 -6.27 -7.15
C TYR A 8 -1.16 -5.30 -6.00
N ILE A 9 -0.07 -4.57 -5.73
CA ILE A 9 -0.05 -3.53 -4.71
C ILE A 9 -0.22 -2.18 -5.42
N ASN A 10 -1.27 -1.43 -5.07
CA ASN A 10 -1.47 -0.07 -5.55
C ASN A 10 -0.91 0.92 -4.52
N LEU A 11 0.20 1.56 -4.84
CA LEU A 11 0.86 2.56 -4.01
C LEU A 11 0.40 3.97 -4.39
N HIS A 12 -0.15 4.68 -3.43
CA HIS A 12 -0.55 6.09 -3.56
C HIS A 12 0.50 6.98 -2.86
N VAL A 13 1.20 7.84 -3.62
CA VAL A 13 2.31 8.65 -3.07
C VAL A 13 2.23 10.13 -3.46
N GLY A 14 2.65 11.04 -2.58
CA GLY A 14 2.80 12.48 -2.84
C GLY A 14 1.50 13.30 -2.98
N GLY A 15 0.34 12.70 -2.68
CA GLY A 15 -0.97 13.33 -2.80
C GLY A 15 -1.79 13.22 -1.53
N LYS A 16 -3.10 13.45 -1.64
CA LYS A 16 -4.05 13.33 -0.54
C LYS A 16 -5.33 12.63 -0.96
N PHE A 17 -5.89 11.83 -0.07
CA PHE A 17 -7.26 11.38 -0.22
C PHE A 17 -8.22 12.50 0.17
N VAL A 18 -9.18 12.79 -0.70
CA VAL A 18 -10.31 13.69 -0.42
C VAL A 18 -11.61 12.90 -0.57
N HIS A 19 -12.67 13.36 0.06
CA HIS A 19 -13.98 12.72 -0.02
C HIS A 19 -15.01 13.71 -0.55
N ASP A 20 -15.47 13.53 -1.79
CA ASP A 20 -16.52 14.37 -2.40
C ASP A 20 -17.12 13.76 -3.70
N PRO A 21 -18.34 13.19 -3.70
CA PRO A 21 -19.02 12.50 -2.58
C PRO A 21 -18.43 11.10 -2.31
N HIS A 22 -17.44 10.68 -3.09
CA HIS A 22 -16.68 9.44 -2.93
C HIS A 22 -15.20 9.76 -2.65
N VAL A 23 -14.47 8.81 -2.09
CA VAL A 23 -13.02 8.93 -1.87
C VAL A 23 -12.29 9.04 -3.22
N LYS A 24 -11.45 10.06 -3.36
CA LYS A 24 -10.59 10.29 -4.53
C LYS A 24 -9.17 10.60 -4.06
N TYR A 25 -8.17 10.13 -4.79
CA TYR A 25 -6.77 10.48 -4.54
C TYR A 25 -6.35 11.62 -5.46
N LEU A 26 -5.96 12.76 -4.90
CA LEU A 26 -5.63 13.99 -5.65
C LEU A 26 -4.16 14.38 -5.52
N CYS A 27 -3.64 15.02 -6.58
CA CYS A 27 -2.32 15.65 -6.64
C CYS A 27 -1.12 14.71 -6.40
N GLY A 28 -1.34 13.40 -6.32
CA GLY A 28 -0.30 12.40 -6.14
C GLY A 28 -0.14 11.47 -7.35
N LYS A 29 0.76 10.51 -7.23
CA LYS A 29 0.97 9.42 -8.19
C LYS A 29 0.42 8.11 -7.62
N MET A 30 -0.12 7.29 -8.51
CA MET A 30 -0.45 5.90 -8.21
C MET A 30 0.51 5.01 -9.01
N VAL A 31 1.16 4.06 -8.33
CA VAL A 31 2.01 3.06 -8.96
C VAL A 31 1.51 1.68 -8.57
N ARG A 32 1.32 0.83 -9.57
CA ARG A 32 0.92 -0.56 -9.39
C ARG A 32 2.15 -1.45 -9.47
N LEU A 33 2.45 -2.16 -8.39
CA LEU A 33 3.53 -3.12 -8.31
C LEU A 33 2.97 -4.53 -8.47
N LYS A 34 3.67 -5.35 -9.26
CA LYS A 34 3.41 -6.80 -9.33
C LYS A 34 4.43 -7.48 -8.45
N GLU A 35 4.04 -7.73 -7.21
CA GLU A 35 4.91 -8.33 -6.20
C GLU A 35 4.10 -9.32 -5.37
N TYR A 36 4.77 -10.36 -4.88
CA TYR A 36 4.18 -11.34 -3.98
C TYR A 36 4.31 -10.83 -2.54
N PRO A 37 3.21 -10.47 -1.87
CA PRO A 37 3.27 -9.95 -0.50
C PRO A 37 3.94 -10.94 0.45
N ASP A 38 3.78 -12.24 0.18
CA ASP A 38 4.29 -13.41 0.91
C ASP A 38 5.81 -13.46 1.01
N THR A 39 6.50 -12.86 0.06
CA THR A 39 7.98 -12.84 0.01
C THR A 39 8.55 -11.46 0.28
N MET A 40 7.69 -10.44 0.44
CA MET A 40 8.12 -9.06 0.57
C MET A 40 8.45 -8.72 2.02
N SER A 41 9.66 -8.19 2.26
CA SER A 41 10.00 -7.54 3.52
C SER A 41 9.62 -6.05 3.51
N TYR A 42 9.46 -5.47 4.69
CA TYR A 42 9.26 -4.03 4.86
C TYR A 42 10.47 -3.24 4.31
N PHE A 43 11.67 -3.80 4.41
CA PHE A 43 12.88 -3.19 3.84
C PHE A 43 12.80 -3.09 2.31
N GLU A 44 12.37 -4.16 1.63
CA GLU A 44 12.17 -4.16 0.18
C GLU A 44 11.08 -3.18 -0.24
N LEU A 45 9.94 -3.15 0.48
CA LEU A 45 8.89 -2.18 0.23
C LEU A 45 9.42 -0.74 0.34
N ARG A 46 10.20 -0.44 1.39
CA ARG A 46 10.85 0.87 1.54
C ARG A 46 11.82 1.17 0.40
N LYS A 47 12.60 0.18 -0.05
CA LYS A 47 13.53 0.34 -1.16
C LYS A 47 12.80 0.64 -2.45
N ILE A 48 11.69 -0.04 -2.74
CA ILE A 48 10.86 0.24 -3.93
C ILE A 48 10.28 1.66 -3.87
N VAL A 49 9.77 2.10 -2.72
CA VAL A 49 9.25 3.47 -2.56
C VAL A 49 10.37 4.51 -2.70
N LYS A 50 11.54 4.26 -2.13
CA LYS A 50 12.66 5.20 -2.19
C LYS A 50 13.30 5.26 -3.57
N ASP A 51 13.76 4.12 -4.07
CA ASP A 51 14.57 4.02 -5.28
C ASP A 51 13.68 3.96 -6.53
N GLY A 52 12.53 3.29 -6.46
CA GLY A 52 11.60 3.16 -7.58
C GLY A 52 10.71 4.38 -7.79
N LEU A 53 10.37 5.12 -6.73
CA LEU A 53 9.47 6.29 -6.82
C LEU A 53 10.17 7.63 -6.54
N GLY A 54 11.44 7.62 -6.12
CA GLY A 54 12.23 8.83 -5.90
C GLY A 54 11.90 9.60 -4.62
N PHE A 55 11.21 8.98 -3.66
CA PHE A 55 10.87 9.63 -2.39
C PHE A 55 11.96 9.36 -1.34
N ASN A 56 12.85 10.34 -1.15
CA ASN A 56 13.96 10.23 -0.20
C ASN A 56 13.54 10.18 1.28
N THR A 57 12.32 10.65 1.59
CA THR A 57 11.73 10.63 2.94
C THR A 57 10.39 9.92 2.92
N VAL A 58 10.40 8.62 3.22
CA VAL A 58 9.18 7.86 3.48
C VAL A 58 8.71 8.16 4.91
N GLN A 59 7.66 8.98 5.05
CA GLN A 59 7.10 9.31 6.35
C GLN A 59 6.24 8.15 6.89
N LEU A 60 5.20 7.73 6.17
CA LEU A 60 4.30 6.64 6.58
C LEU A 60 3.78 5.88 5.34
N ILE A 61 3.75 4.55 5.43
CA ILE A 61 3.13 3.67 4.42
C ILE A 61 1.84 3.13 5.05
N TYR A 62 0.74 3.15 4.29
CA TYR A 62 -0.54 2.60 4.73
C TYR A 62 -1.03 1.55 3.75
N PHE A 63 -1.66 0.50 4.26
CA PHE A 63 -2.46 -0.42 3.45
C PHE A 63 -3.93 -0.32 3.83
N HIS A 64 -4.80 -0.66 2.88
CA HIS A 64 -6.25 -0.58 3.04
C HIS A 64 -6.82 -1.98 3.28
N VAL A 65 -7.40 -2.19 4.45
CA VAL A 65 -8.11 -3.41 4.84
C VAL A 65 -9.56 -3.30 4.42
N LEU A 66 -10.05 -4.26 3.64
CA LEU A 66 -11.47 -4.32 3.27
C LEU A 66 -12.28 -4.80 4.49
N GLY A 67 -13.23 -4.00 4.99
CA GLY A 67 -14.12 -4.48 6.06
C GLY A 67 -14.85 -3.44 6.91
N SER A 68 -14.46 -2.16 6.89
CA SER A 68 -15.14 -1.14 7.73
C SER A 68 -15.82 -0.02 6.94
N ARG A 69 -16.56 0.81 7.70
CA ARG A 69 -17.49 1.83 7.21
C ARG A 69 -16.82 3.07 6.62
N THR A 70 -15.56 3.36 6.97
CA THR A 70 -14.84 4.55 6.48
C THR A 70 -13.43 4.22 6.00
N LEU A 71 -12.88 5.05 5.11
CA LEU A 71 -11.51 4.87 4.60
C LEU A 71 -10.48 4.92 5.73
N GLN A 72 -10.64 5.85 6.68
CA GLN A 72 -9.67 6.02 7.78
C GLN A 72 -9.63 4.78 8.68
N ASP A 73 -10.79 4.23 9.00
CA ASP A 73 -10.92 3.01 9.80
C ASP A 73 -10.34 1.78 9.11
N ASN A 74 -10.22 1.83 7.77
CA ASN A 74 -9.64 0.79 6.93
C ASN A 74 -8.14 0.98 6.65
N LEU A 75 -7.53 2.11 7.02
CA LEU A 75 -6.09 2.31 6.82
C LEU A 75 -5.30 1.75 8.00
N ARG A 76 -4.26 0.96 7.69
CA ARG A 76 -3.32 0.41 8.66
C ARG A 76 -1.91 0.80 8.28
N VAL A 77 -1.12 1.26 9.25
CA VAL A 77 0.27 1.66 9.01
C VAL A 77 1.14 0.42 8.84
N VAL A 78 1.99 0.42 7.82
CA VAL A 78 3.07 -0.55 7.63
C VAL A 78 4.35 0.02 8.21
N TRP A 79 4.89 -0.61 9.25
CA TRP A 79 6.10 -0.13 9.92
C TRP A 79 7.15 -1.22 10.18
N ASN A 80 6.81 -2.49 9.94
CA ASN A 80 7.68 -3.66 10.08
C ASN A 80 7.15 -4.85 9.24
N ASP A 81 7.90 -5.96 9.25
CA ASP A 81 7.54 -7.18 8.50
C ASP A 81 6.24 -7.83 9.01
N SER A 82 5.94 -7.74 10.32
CA SER A 82 4.66 -8.22 10.85
C SER A 82 3.46 -7.49 10.24
N SER A 83 3.61 -6.19 9.98
CA SER A 83 2.58 -5.39 9.31
C SER A 83 2.41 -5.77 7.84
N ILE A 84 3.44 -6.35 7.19
CA ILE A 84 3.33 -6.92 5.84
C ILE A 84 2.55 -8.23 5.87
N ILE A 85 2.78 -9.05 6.90
CA ILE A 85 2.02 -10.29 7.09
C ILE A 85 0.52 -10.00 7.26
N ASP A 86 0.17 -8.92 7.95
CA ASP A 86 -1.22 -8.45 8.07
C ASP A 86 -1.85 -8.06 6.72
N ILE A 87 -1.07 -7.72 5.70
CA ILE A 87 -1.56 -7.47 4.34
C ILE A 87 -1.98 -8.78 3.66
N ILE A 88 -1.26 -9.89 3.93
CA ILE A 88 -1.53 -11.20 3.33
C ILE A 88 -2.77 -11.85 3.95
N ASN A 89 -2.96 -11.66 5.25
CA ASN A 89 -4.00 -12.36 6.01
C ASN A 89 -5.40 -11.72 5.90
N TYR A 90 -5.58 -10.70 5.05
CA TYR A 90 -6.84 -9.98 4.80
C TYR A 90 -7.18 -9.93 3.31
#